data_AF-A0A959Q828-F1
#
_entry.id   AF-A0A959Q828-F1
#
_cell.length_a   1.000
_cell.length_b   1.000
_cell.length_c   1.000
_cell.angle_alpha   90.00
_cell.angle_beta   90.00
_cell.angle_gamma   90.00
#
_symmetry.space_group_name_H-M   'P 1'
#
loop_
_entity.id
_entity.type
_entity.pdbx_description
1 polymer ?
#
loop_
_entity_poly.entity_id
_entity_poly.type
_entity_poly.pdbx_seq_one_letter_code
_entity_poly.pdbx_strand_id
1 'polypeptide(L)'
;MDPTLSTIDDVLTELDRIIDHTVEQNSLLGVFAYVYRRTTAKIKEGLEQGRFSDRAALERFDVAFARRYIDAYWQFQRGETPTRSWLVPFQAGSQSITLLQHTLLGMNAH
;
A
#
# COMPACT_ATOMS: atom_id res chain seq x y z
N MET A 1 13.05 -9.59 2.96
CA MET A 1 12.29 -8.67 3.83
C MET A 1 13.11 -7.41 4.00
N ASP A 2 12.55 -6.24 3.72
CA ASP A 2 13.16 -4.99 4.12
C ASP A 2 12.86 -4.77 5.63
N PRO A 3 13.89 -4.78 6.50
CA PRO A 3 13.71 -4.59 7.94
C PRO A 3 13.28 -3.16 8.32
N THR A 4 13.18 -2.23 7.38
CA THR A 4 13.00 -0.80 7.67
C THR A 4 11.56 -0.35 7.91
N LEU A 5 10.52 -1.08 7.50
CA LEU A 5 9.12 -0.66 7.71
C LEU A 5 8.64 -0.86 9.16
N SER A 6 8.94 0.07 10.05
CA SER A 6 8.55 0.00 11.47
C SER A 6 7.66 1.16 11.92
N THR A 7 7.62 2.24 11.16
CA THR A 7 6.86 3.45 11.47
C THR A 7 5.97 3.87 10.31
N ILE A 8 5.02 4.76 10.57
CA ILE A 8 4.18 5.37 9.52
C ILE A 8 5.04 6.15 8.51
N ASP A 9 6.15 6.75 8.94
CA ASP A 9 7.05 7.49 8.05
C ASP A 9 7.81 6.57 7.08
N ASP A 10 8.21 5.39 7.55
CA ASP A 10 8.81 4.37 6.68
C ASP A 10 7.80 3.91 5.62
N VAL A 11 6.53 3.70 6.02
CA VAL A 11 5.44 3.34 5.12
C VAL A 11 5.22 4.42 4.06
N LEU A 12 5.15 5.70 4.46
CA LEU A 12 4.96 6.80 3.51
C LEU A 12 6.11 6.88 2.50
N THR A 13 7.35 6.74 2.99
CA THR A 13 8.55 6.75 2.14
C THR A 13 8.50 5.62 1.11
N GLU A 14 8.10 4.43 1.53
CA GLU A 14 8.05 3.27 0.66
C GLU A 14 6.88 3.32 -0.33
N LEU A 15 5.73 3.86 0.08
CA LEU A 15 4.63 4.13 -0.83
C LEU A 15 4.99 5.19 -1.88
N ASP A 16 5.72 6.24 -1.51
CA ASP A 16 6.23 7.23 -2.45
C ASP A 16 7.18 6.58 -3.49
N ARG A 17 8.07 5.67 -3.06
CA ARG A 17 8.92 4.88 -3.99
C ARG A 17 8.11 4.00 -4.95
N ILE A 18 7.07 3.33 -4.46
CA ILE A 18 6.20 2.51 -5.30
C ILE A 18 5.47 3.39 -6.33
N ILE A 19 4.99 4.56 -5.92
CA ILE A 19 4.34 5.52 -6.82
C ILE A 19 5.32 5.97 -7.90
N ASP A 20 6.53 6.40 -7.53
CA ASP A 20 7.54 6.85 -8.50
C ASP A 20 7.89 5.75 -9.51
N HIS A 21 8.15 4.53 -9.02
CA HIS A 21 8.42 3.37 -9.87
C HIS A 21 7.27 3.05 -10.84
N THR A 22 6.02 3.12 -10.38
CA THR A 22 4.86 2.83 -11.23
C THR A 22 4.57 3.95 -12.24
N VAL A 23 4.89 5.19 -11.92
CA VAL A 23 4.84 6.32 -12.86
C VAL A 23 5.88 6.14 -13.97
N GLU A 24 7.12 5.81 -13.63
CA GLU A 24 8.18 5.53 -14.62
C GLU A 24 7.80 4.39 -15.58
N GLN A 25 7.09 3.39 -15.07
CA GLN A 25 6.62 2.24 -15.85
C GLN A 25 5.28 2.47 -16.56
N ASN A 26 4.64 3.63 -16.39
CA ASN A 26 3.27 3.90 -16.84
C ASN A 26 2.26 2.79 -16.43
N SER A 27 2.34 2.37 -15.17
CA SER A 27 1.63 1.23 -14.62
C SER A 27 0.45 1.65 -13.73
N LEU A 28 -0.71 1.02 -13.95
CA LEU A 28 -1.90 1.24 -13.11
C LEU A 28 -1.75 0.70 -11.68
N LEU A 29 -0.71 -0.10 -11.39
CA LEU A 29 -0.44 -0.61 -10.05
C LEU A 29 -0.21 0.52 -9.03
N GLY A 30 0.24 1.70 -9.49
CA GLY A 30 0.47 2.88 -8.65
C GLY A 30 -0.79 3.52 -8.09
N VAL A 31 -1.95 3.23 -8.67
CA VAL A 31 -3.23 3.84 -8.26
C VAL A 31 -3.58 3.50 -6.82
N PHE A 32 -3.45 2.24 -6.45
CA PHE A 32 -3.73 1.81 -5.08
C PHE A 32 -2.68 2.36 -4.11
N ALA A 33 -1.39 2.35 -4.49
CA ALA A 33 -0.32 2.96 -3.70
C ALA A 33 -0.61 4.45 -3.40
N TYR A 34 -1.06 5.21 -4.40
CA TYR A 34 -1.43 6.62 -4.25
C TYR A 34 -2.59 6.83 -3.27
N VAL A 35 -3.67 6.06 -3.41
CA VAL A 35 -4.82 6.15 -2.49
C VAL A 35 -4.39 5.77 -1.07
N TYR A 36 -3.61 4.70 -0.92
CA TYR A 36 -3.17 4.22 0.38
C TYR A 36 -2.25 5.26 1.06
N ARG A 37 -1.28 5.80 0.33
CA ARG A 37 -0.37 6.87 0.80
C ARG A 37 -1.13 8.08 1.35
N ARG A 38 -2.21 8.50 0.69
CA ARG A 38 -3.07 9.60 1.17
C ARG A 38 -3.78 9.25 2.48
N THR A 39 -4.29 8.02 2.58
CA THR A 39 -4.94 7.53 3.80
C THR A 39 -3.97 7.47 4.97
N THR A 40 -2.79 6.87 4.79
CA THR A 40 -1.74 6.79 5.81
C THR A 40 -1.28 8.18 6.26
N ALA A 41 -1.12 9.14 5.35
CA ALA A 41 -0.79 10.52 5.70
C ALA A 41 -1.87 11.18 6.59
N LYS A 42 -3.15 10.87 6.35
CA LYS A 42 -4.25 11.36 7.20
C LYS A 42 -4.31 10.68 8.56
N ILE A 43 -3.93 9.41 8.65
CA ILE A 43 -3.75 8.72 9.93
C ILE A 43 -2.63 9.41 10.73
N LYS A 44 -1.48 9.70 10.11
CA LYS A 44 -0.37 10.44 10.73
C LYS A 44 -0.85 11.77 11.32
N GLU A 45 -1.52 12.58 10.51
CA GLU A 45 -2.07 13.88 10.93
C GLU A 45 -3.02 13.73 12.14
N GLY A 46 -3.92 12.73 12.11
CA GLY A 46 -4.84 12.48 13.22
C GLY A 46 -4.15 12.00 14.51
N LEU A 47 -3.05 11.25 14.39
CA LEU A 47 -2.21 10.85 15.52
C LEU A 47 -1.53 12.08 16.15
N GLU A 48 -0.94 12.96 15.33
CA GLU A 48 -0.31 14.20 15.79
C GLU A 48 -1.31 15.13 16.49
N GLN A 49 -2.55 15.18 15.99
CA GLN A 49 -3.65 15.95 16.58
C GLN A 49 -4.30 15.27 17.81
N GLY A 50 -3.87 14.08 18.21
CA GLY A 50 -4.42 13.37 19.38
C GLY A 50 -5.86 12.90 19.22
N ARG A 51 -6.32 12.67 17.98
CA ARG A 51 -7.72 12.30 17.67
C ARG A 51 -8.06 10.84 17.96
N PHE A 52 -7.05 10.03 18.26
CA PHE A 52 -7.19 8.58 18.46
C PHE A 52 -6.89 8.23 19.92
N SER A 53 -7.79 7.45 20.52
CA SER A 53 -7.73 7.04 21.92
C SER A 53 -6.53 6.14 22.22
N ASP A 54 -6.16 5.26 21.28
CA ASP A 54 -4.97 4.41 21.36
C ASP A 54 -4.10 4.61 20.11
N ARG A 55 -3.19 5.57 20.21
CA ARG A 55 -2.27 5.94 19.14
C ARG A 55 -1.31 4.82 18.76
N ALA A 56 -0.80 4.10 19.76
CA ALA A 56 0.21 3.07 19.55
C ALA A 56 -0.40 1.82 18.90
N ALA A 57 -1.65 1.46 19.25
CA ALA A 57 -2.35 0.39 18.56
C ALA A 57 -2.65 0.74 17.10
N LEU A 58 -3.09 1.97 16.83
CA LEU A 58 -3.39 2.41 15.47
C LEU A 58 -2.14 2.43 14.57
N GLU A 59 -1.01 2.93 15.08
CA GLU A 59 0.24 2.94 14.34
C GLU A 59 0.74 1.51 14.03
N ARG A 60 0.74 0.62 15.02
CA ARG A 60 1.11 -0.79 14.78
C ARG A 60 0.20 -1.45 13.74
N PHE A 61 -1.10 -1.14 13.80
CA PHE A 61 -2.06 -1.66 12.84
C PHE A 61 -1.79 -1.15 11.42
N ASP A 62 -1.59 0.16 11.25
CA ASP A 62 -1.31 0.77 9.94
C ASP A 62 -0.02 0.22 9.32
N VAL A 63 1.06 0.14 10.11
CA VAL A 63 2.35 -0.42 9.66
C VAL A 63 2.24 -1.89 9.27
N ALA A 64 1.54 -2.71 10.09
CA ALA A 64 1.38 -4.13 9.80
C ALA A 64 0.53 -4.36 8.53
N PHE A 65 -0.49 -3.53 8.31
CA PHE A 65 -1.33 -3.59 7.12
C PHE A 65 -0.54 -3.16 5.87
N ALA A 66 0.26 -2.09 5.99
CA ALA A 66 1.08 -1.56 4.91
C ALA A 66 2.13 -2.56 4.45
N ARG A 67 2.80 -3.19 5.41
CA ARG A 67 3.82 -4.20 5.14
C ARG A 67 3.29 -5.34 4.26
N ARG A 68 2.06 -5.81 4.48
CA ARG A 68 1.45 -6.88 3.66
C ARG A 68 1.31 -6.46 2.19
N TYR A 69 0.86 -5.23 1.94
CA TYR A 69 0.73 -4.71 0.59
C TYR A 69 2.10 -4.52 -0.07
N ILE A 70 3.02 -3.85 0.62
CA ILE A 70 4.36 -3.53 0.10
C ILE A 70 5.15 -4.81 -0.22
N ASP A 71 5.13 -5.80 0.68
CA ASP A 71 5.78 -7.09 0.46
C ASP A 71 5.19 -7.79 -0.77
N ALA A 72 3.86 -7.78 -0.93
CA ALA A 72 3.19 -8.36 -2.08
C ALA A 72 3.56 -7.65 -3.39
N TYR A 73 3.60 -6.31 -3.38
CA TYR A 73 3.99 -5.51 -4.54
C TYR A 73 5.40 -5.86 -5.00
N TRP A 74 6.38 -5.87 -4.10
CA TRP A 74 7.76 -6.17 -4.46
C TRP A 74 7.99 -7.65 -4.82
N GLN A 75 7.26 -8.59 -4.21
CA GLN A 75 7.26 -9.99 -4.67
C GLN A 75 6.82 -10.06 -6.13
N PHE A 76 5.71 -9.41 -6.47
CA PHE A 76 5.21 -9.38 -7.85
C PHE A 76 6.22 -8.74 -8.82
N GLN A 77 6.83 -7.62 -8.46
CA GLN A 77 7.85 -6.96 -9.28
C GLN A 77 9.11 -7.81 -9.50
N ARG A 78 9.47 -8.69 -8.55
CA ARG A 78 10.57 -9.66 -8.71
C ARG A 78 10.19 -10.90 -9.53
N GLY A 79 8.95 -10.99 -10.02
CA GLY A 79 8.44 -12.17 -10.71
C GLY A 79 8.13 -13.34 -9.76
N GLU A 80 8.09 -13.09 -8.45
CA GLU A 80 7.67 -14.06 -7.45
C GLU A 80 6.14 -14.07 -7.34
N THR A 81 5.58 -15.14 -6.78
CA THR A 81 4.13 -15.26 -6.57
C THR A 81 3.72 -14.56 -5.28
N PRO A 82 2.99 -13.42 -5.35
CA PRO A 82 2.48 -12.76 -4.14
C PRO A 82 1.38 -13.62 -3.50
N THR A 83 0.98 -13.28 -2.27
CA THR A 83 -0.13 -14.01 -1.61
C THR A 83 -1.40 -13.98 -2.47
N ARG A 84 -2.23 -15.03 -2.37
CA ARG A 84 -3.38 -15.25 -3.25
C ARG A 84 -4.36 -14.06 -3.32
N SER A 85 -4.49 -13.31 -2.23
CA SER A 85 -5.35 -12.12 -2.15
C SER A 85 -4.88 -10.97 -3.06
N TRP A 86 -3.57 -10.89 -3.35
CA TRP A 86 -2.96 -9.85 -4.20
C TRP A 86 -2.71 -10.29 -5.65
N LEU A 87 -2.73 -11.60 -5.91
CA LEU A 87 -2.56 -12.20 -7.24
C LEU A 87 -3.59 -11.69 -8.26
N VAL A 88 -4.87 -11.67 -7.89
CA VAL A 88 -5.97 -11.24 -8.78
C VAL A 88 -5.90 -9.73 -9.07
N PRO A 89 -5.75 -8.83 -8.08
CA PRO A 89 -5.56 -7.40 -8.35
C PRO A 89 -4.37 -7.09 -9.26
N PHE A 90 -3.21 -7.72 -9.05
CA PHE A 90 -2.01 -7.43 -9.83
C PHE A 90 -2.07 -8.00 -11.25
N GLN A 91 -2.70 -9.16 -11.46
CA GLN A 91 -2.96 -9.68 -12.79
C GLN A 91 -4.03 -8.85 -13.53
N ALA A 92 -5.04 -8.34 -12.82
CA ALA A 92 -6.11 -7.53 -13.40
C ALA A 92 -5.66 -6.11 -13.81
N GLY A 93 -4.54 -5.60 -13.27
CA GLY A 93 -3.91 -4.35 -13.74
C GLY A 93 -3.48 -4.37 -15.22
N SER A 94 -3.40 -5.55 -15.83
CA SER A 94 -3.17 -5.74 -17.28
C SER A 94 -4.45 -5.71 -18.13
N GLN A 95 -5.63 -5.64 -17.49
CA GLN A 95 -6.94 -5.60 -18.14
C GLN A 95 -7.57 -4.22 -17.96
N SER A 96 -8.49 -3.85 -18.87
CA SER A 96 -9.22 -2.58 -18.87
C SER A 96 -10.21 -2.48 -17.70
N ILE A 97 -9.73 -2.49 -16.46
CA ILE A 97 -10.53 -2.26 -15.25
C ILE A 97 -10.46 -0.78 -14.85
N THR A 98 -11.56 -0.28 -14.30
CA THR A 98 -11.66 1.12 -13.86
C THR A 98 -10.81 1.37 -12.61
N LEU A 99 -10.37 2.62 -12.42
CA LEU A 99 -9.63 3.10 -11.25
C LEU A 99 -10.28 2.70 -9.91
N LEU A 100 -11.61 2.71 -9.88
CA LEU A 100 -12.43 2.31 -8.74
C LEU A 100 -12.34 0.81 -8.45
N GLN A 101 -12.38 -0.04 -9.47
CA GLN A 101 -12.23 -1.48 -9.32
C GLN A 101 -10.84 -1.85 -8.81
N HIS A 102 -9.79 -1.17 -9.29
CA HIS A 102 -8.43 -1.37 -8.79
C HIS A 102 -8.29 -0.98 -7.31
N THR A 103 -8.97 0.08 -6.89
CA THR A 103 -8.99 0.53 -5.49
C THR A 103 -9.75 -0.45 -4.59
N LEU A 104 -10.92 -0.92 -5.02
CA LEU A 104 -11.73 -1.89 -4.27
C LEU A 104 -11.05 -3.25 -4.16
N LEU A 105 -10.32 -3.68 -5.19
CA LEU A 105 -9.55 -4.92 -5.16
C LEU A 105 -8.42 -4.85 -4.13
N GLY A 106 -7.68 -3.73 -4.07
CA GLY A 106 -6.64 -3.56 -3.04
C GLY A 106 -7.20 -3.46 -1.62
N MET A 107 -8.36 -2.82 -1.44
CA MET A 107 -9.02 -2.77 -0.12
C MET A 107 -9.48 -4.15 0.37
N ASN A 108 -9.93 -5.02 -0.53
CA ASN A 108 -10.43 -6.37 -0.20
C ASN A 108 -9.32 -7.45 -0.17
N ALA A 109 -8.07 -7.11 -0.50
CA ALA A 109 -6.96 -8.06 -0.54
C ALA A 109 -6.29 -8.30 0.83
N HIS A 110 -6.79 -7.67 1.89
CA HIS A 110 -6.30 -7.78 3.26
C HIS A 110 -7.11 -8.75 4.12
#